data_AF-A0AAU3RRH7-F1
#
_entry.id   AF-A0AAU3RRH7-F1
#
_cell.length_a   1.000
_cell.length_b   1.000
_cell.length_c   1.000
_cell.angle_alpha   90.00
_cell.angle_beta   90.00
_cell.angle_gamma   90.00
#
_symmetry.space_group_name_H-M   'P 1'
#
loop_
_entity.id
_entity.type
_entity.pdbx_description
1 polymer ?
#
loop_
_entity_poly.entity_id
_entity_poly.type
_entity_poly.pdbx_seq_one_letter_code
_entity_poly.pdbx_strand_id
1 'polypeptide(L)'
;MKKRAWNVSFDESGVSLLSQVRATYAPRGRTPTLRHRLNWKRAGMAAVLGYHAADPGRGPRLCFHLRPGSYDTTSLIDVLEQVKTLYAGEPVSR
;
A
#
# COMPACT_ATOMS: atom_id res chain seq x y z
N MET A 1 -11.01 29.49 -5.90
CA MET A 1 -9.57 29.54 -5.59
C MET A 1 -9.07 28.12 -5.39
N LYS A 2 -8.08 27.62 -6.15
CA LYS A 2 -7.52 26.28 -5.89
C LYS A 2 -6.80 26.33 -4.53
N LYS A 3 -7.16 25.45 -3.60
CA LYS A 3 -6.43 25.32 -2.33
C LYS A 3 -5.00 24.89 -2.67
N ARG A 4 -4.00 25.64 -2.19
CA ARG A 4 -2.60 25.24 -2.28
C ARG A 4 -2.35 24.20 -1.20
N ALA A 5 -2.81 22.97 -1.42
CA ALA A 5 -2.77 21.87 -0.45
C ALA A 5 -2.54 20.52 -1.14
N TRP A 6 -2.04 19.55 -0.37
CA TRP A 6 -1.92 18.16 -0.80
C TRP A 6 -3.21 17.41 -0.53
N ASN A 7 -3.79 16.78 -1.55
CA ASN A 7 -4.82 15.76 -1.37
C ASN A 7 -4.12 14.44 -1.10
N VAL A 8 -4.31 13.89 0.10
CA VAL A 8 -3.54 12.74 0.59
C VAL A 8 -4.48 11.59 0.93
N SER A 9 -4.33 10.48 0.22
CA SER A 9 -5.05 9.23 0.48
C SER A 9 -4.14 8.27 1.24
N PHE A 10 -4.68 7.64 2.27
CA PHE A 10 -4.01 6.61 3.06
C PHE A 10 -4.82 5.31 3.02
N ASP A 11 -4.14 4.18 2.85
CA ASP A 11 -4.77 2.87 2.85
C ASP A 11 -3.81 1.78 3.37
N GLU A 12 -4.40 0.68 3.88
CA GLU A 12 -3.70 -0.54 4.28
C GLU A 12 -4.01 -1.69 3.32
N SER A 13 -2.97 -2.42 2.93
CA SER A 13 -3.07 -3.60 2.07
C SER A 13 -2.26 -4.75 2.64
N GLY A 14 -2.85 -5.95 2.66
CA GLY A 14 -2.13 -7.19 2.97
C GLY A 14 -1.45 -7.75 1.72
N VAL A 15 -0.14 -7.97 1.77
CA VAL A 15 0.62 -8.62 0.70
C VAL A 15 1.04 -10.03 1.13
N SER A 16 0.95 -10.96 0.17
CA SER A 16 1.30 -12.36 0.37
C SER A 16 2.45 -12.73 -0.57
N LEU A 17 3.44 -13.45 -0.06
CA LEU A 17 4.52 -14.02 -0.87
C LEU A 17 4.09 -15.30 -1.60
N LEU A 18 2.79 -15.54 -1.76
CA LEU A 18 2.27 -16.58 -2.65
C LEU A 18 2.74 -16.32 -4.08
N SER A 19 3.41 -17.32 -4.66
CA SER A 19 3.79 -17.30 -6.06
C SER A 19 2.53 -17.13 -6.93
N GLN A 20 2.48 -16.07 -7.73
CA GLN A 20 1.42 -15.92 -8.75
C GLN A 20 1.47 -17.11 -9.72
N VAL A 21 0.34 -17.78 -9.92
CA VAL A 21 0.22 -18.88 -10.89
C VAL A 21 0.01 -18.28 -12.27
N ARG A 22 1.00 -18.42 -13.16
CA ARG A 22 0.95 -17.88 -14.52
C ARG A 22 0.26 -18.81 -15.52
N ALA A 23 0.44 -20.11 -15.34
CA ALA A 23 -0.18 -21.15 -16.13
C ALA A 23 -0.31 -22.42 -15.28
N THR A 24 -1.36 -23.20 -15.53
CA THR A 24 -1.56 -24.52 -14.93
C THR A 24 -2.15 -25.46 -15.96
N TYR A 25 -1.96 -26.76 -15.77
CA TYR A 25 -2.46 -27.80 -16.68
C TYR A 25 -3.28 -28.83 -15.90
N ALA A 26 -4.35 -29.31 -16.52
CA ALA A 26 -5.06 -30.51 -16.08
C ALA A 26 -5.67 -31.25 -17.28
N PRO A 27 -5.83 -32.58 -17.20
CA PRO A 27 -6.58 -33.34 -18.19
C PRO A 27 -8.01 -32.84 -18.35
N ARG A 28 -8.61 -33.06 -19.54
CA ARG A 28 -10.03 -32.74 -19.78
C ARG A 28 -10.92 -33.44 -18.74
N GLY A 29 -11.88 -32.69 -18.19
CA GLY A 29 -12.76 -33.17 -17.12
C GLY A 29 -12.15 -33.19 -15.72
N ARG A 30 -10.93 -32.65 -15.52
CA ARG A 30 -10.29 -32.54 -14.20
C ARG A 30 -9.89 -31.11 -13.88
N THR A 31 -10.22 -30.65 -12.68
CA THR A 31 -9.79 -29.33 -12.18
C THR A 31 -8.33 -29.42 -11.70
N PRO A 32 -7.43 -28.52 -12.13
CA PRO A 32 -6.06 -28.47 -11.63
C PRO A 32 -6.05 -28.14 -10.14
N THR A 33 -5.32 -28.93 -9.35
CA THR A 33 -5.11 -28.67 -7.91
C THR A 33 -3.77 -27.98 -7.70
N LEU A 34 -3.80 -26.73 -7.25
CA LEU A 34 -2.59 -25.96 -6.96
C LEU A 34 -2.10 -26.24 -5.54
N ARG A 35 -0.84 -26.66 -5.41
CA ARG A 35 -0.17 -26.79 -4.12
C ARG A 35 0.98 -25.81 -4.05
N HIS A 36 0.90 -24.83 -3.16
CA HIS A 36 1.99 -23.89 -2.93
C HIS A 36 2.96 -24.45 -1.88
N ARG A 37 4.22 -24.66 -2.26
CA ARG A 37 5.29 -25.16 -1.37
C ARG A 37 6.02 -24.05 -0.60
N LEU A 38 5.79 -22.78 -0.94
CA LEU A 38 6.40 -21.64 -0.27
C LEU A 38 5.70 -21.37 1.07
N ASN A 39 6.48 -21.13 2.12
CA ASN A 39 5.97 -20.73 3.43
C ASN A 39 5.10 -19.48 3.27
N TRP A 40 3.82 -19.59 3.62
CA TRP A 40 2.85 -18.50 3.57
C TRP A 40 3.28 -17.40 4.53
N LYS A 41 4.08 -16.46 4.03
CA LYS A 41 4.46 -15.26 4.73
C LYS A 41 3.59 -14.12 4.24
N ARG A 42 2.95 -13.44 5.19
CA ARG A 42 2.13 -12.25 4.96
C ARG A 42 2.85 -11.04 5.54
N ALA A 43 2.77 -9.94 4.83
CA ALA A 43 3.17 -8.64 5.33
C ALA A 43 2.01 -7.65 5.16
N GLY A 44 1.92 -6.71 6.07
CA GLY A 44 1.06 -5.55 5.97
C GLY A 44 1.81 -4.44 5.28
N MET A 45 1.13 -3.72 4.39
CA MET A 45 1.61 -2.50 3.76
C MET A 45 0.66 -1.37 4.11
N ALA A 46 1.18 -0.27 4.66
CA ALA A 46 0.43 0.96 4.83
C ALA A 46 1.03 2.00 3.89
N ALA A 47 0.21 2.65 3.07
CA ALA A 47 0.70 3.53 2.02
C ALA A 47 -0.03 4.87 2.04
N VAL A 48 0.71 5.91 1.67
CA VAL A 48 0.18 7.25 1.39
C VAL A 48 0.47 7.63 -0.04
N LEU A 49 -0.56 8.09 -0.75
CA LEU A 49 -0.44 8.70 -2.06
C LEU A 49 -1.00 10.13 -2.01
N GLY A 50 -0.15 11.11 -2.31
CA GLY A 50 -0.51 12.53 -2.31
C GLY A 50 -0.34 13.20 -3.66
N TYR A 51 -1.31 14.04 -4.03
CA TYR A 51 -1.25 14.92 -5.20
C TYR A 51 -1.43 16.38 -4.78
N HIS A 52 -0.62 17.28 -5.34
CA HIS A 52 -0.75 18.71 -5.02
C HIS A 52 -1.87 19.36 -5.85
N ALA A 53 -2.90 19.90 -5.19
CA ALA A 53 -4.13 20.35 -5.83
C ALA A 53 -3.94 21.60 -6.73
N ALA A 54 -2.91 22.40 -6.48
CA ALA A 54 -2.66 23.65 -7.19
C ALA A 54 -1.40 23.64 -8.08
N ASP A 55 -0.58 22.58 -8.02
CA ASP A 55 0.69 22.49 -8.74
C ASP A 55 0.87 21.09 -9.34
N PRO A 56 0.35 20.86 -10.56
CA PRO A 56 0.49 19.57 -11.24
C PRO A 56 1.94 19.20 -11.55
N GLY A 57 2.85 20.18 -11.67
CA GLY A 57 4.26 19.95 -11.98
C GLY A 57 5.06 19.35 -10.82
N ARG A 58 4.52 19.45 -9.59
CA ARG A 58 5.14 18.92 -8.37
C ARG A 58 5.14 17.38 -8.29
N GLY A 59 4.32 16.72 -9.11
CA GLY A 59 4.21 15.26 -9.19
C GLY A 59 3.57 14.61 -7.95
N PRO A 60 3.22 13.31 -8.04
CA PRO A 60 2.72 12.55 -6.89
C PRO A 60 3.83 12.27 -5.87
N ARG A 61 3.45 12.20 -4.60
CA ARG A 61 4.28 11.64 -3.53
C ARG A 61 3.68 10.32 -3.07
N LEU A 62 4.46 9.25 -3.16
CA LEU A 62 4.10 7.93 -2.65
C LEU A 62 5.11 7.54 -1.57
N CYS A 63 4.62 7.19 -0.39
CA CYS A 63 5.41 6.48 0.61
C CYS A 63 4.64 5.25 1.08
N PHE A 64 5.38 4.21 1.45
CA PHE A 64 4.79 3.00 2.02
C PHE A 64 5.69 2.45 3.11
N HIS A 65 5.04 1.89 4.12
CA HIS A 65 5.67 1.15 5.20
C HIS A 65 5.29 -0.33 5.06
N LEU A 66 6.27 -1.21 5.23
CA LEU A 66 6.09 -2.66 5.18
C LEU A 66 6.44 -3.25 6.54
N ARG A 67 5.56 -4.12 7.06
CA ARG A 67 5.84 -4.89 8.28
C ARG A 67 5.42 -6.35 8.13
N PRO A 68 6.10 -7.30 8.80
CA PRO A 68 5.56 -8.63 9.01
C PRO A 68 4.24 -8.55 9.80
N GLY A 69 3.24 -9.36 9.42
CA GLY A 69 1.92 -9.37 10.07
C GLY A 69 1.02 -8.20 9.67
N SER A 70 -0.11 -8.04 10.36
CA SER A 70 -1.05 -6.93 10.17
C SER A 70 -0.65 -5.71 11.00
N TYR A 71 -1.24 -4.56 10.70
CA TYR A 71 -1.12 -3.41 11.58
C TYR A 71 -2.07 -3.51 12.78
N ASP A 72 -1.59 -2.98 13.89
CA ASP A 72 -2.36 -2.63 15.08
C ASP A 72 -2.39 -1.10 15.22
N THR A 73 -3.17 -0.59 16.17
CA THR A 73 -3.33 0.86 16.39
C THR A 73 -2.00 1.57 16.62
N THR A 74 -1.10 1.01 17.42
CA THR A 74 0.20 1.62 17.75
C THR A 74 1.06 1.73 16.49
N SER A 75 1.21 0.63 15.76
CA SER A 75 1.99 0.62 14.52
C SER A 75 1.42 1.51 13.42
N LEU A 76 0.10 1.72 13.35
CA LEU A 76 -0.50 2.67 12.43
C LEU A 76 -0.21 4.12 12.83
N ILE A 77 -0.24 4.42 14.13
CA ILE A 77 0.13 5.75 14.63
C ILE A 77 1.58 6.06 14.24
N ASP A 78 2.50 5.12 14.42
CA ASP A 78 3.92 5.29 14.03
C ASP A 78 4.08 5.62 12.54
N VAL A 79 3.27 4.98 11.68
CA VAL A 79 3.24 5.31 10.25
C VAL A 79 2.71 6.72 10.02
N LEU A 80 1.62 7.12 10.69
CA LEU A 80 1.05 8.46 10.55
C LEU A 80 2.01 9.56 11.03
N GLU A 81 2.84 9.30 12.03
CA GLU A 81 3.90 10.23 12.47
C GLU A 81 4.98 10.44 11.38
N GLN A 82 5.37 9.36 10.69
CA GLN A 82 6.27 9.47 9.54
C GLN A 82 5.62 10.23 8.38
N VAL A 83 4.33 10.01 8.12
CA VAL A 83 3.56 10.75 7.10
C VAL A 83 3.48 12.23 7.44
N LYS A 84 3.25 12.59 8.70
CA LYS A 84 3.27 13.99 9.16
C LYS A 84 4.62 14.66 8.83
N THR A 85 5.71 13.92 8.98
CA THR A 85 7.06 14.41 8.64
C THR A 85 7.23 14.61 7.14
N LEU A 86 6.70 13.71 6.30
CA LEU A 86 6.75 13.82 4.83
C LEU A 86 6.06 15.09 4.29
N TYR A 87 4.99 15.52 4.94
CA TYR A 87 4.23 16.72 4.58
C TYR A 87 4.45 17.89 5.55
N ALA A 88 5.55 17.87 6.30
CA ALA A 88 5.85 18.95 7.26
C ALA A 88 5.91 20.32 6.56
N GLY A 89 5.23 21.30 7.14
CA GLY A 89 5.13 22.67 6.60
C GLY A 89 4.20 22.83 5.41
N GLU A 90 3.55 21.75 4.96
CA GLU A 90 2.63 21.76 3.83
C GLU A 90 1.18 21.58 4.32
N PRO A 91 0.23 22.38 3.83
CA PRO A 91 -1.19 22.14 4.09
C PRO A 91 -1.65 20.84 3.40
N VAL A 92 -2.34 20.00 4.16
CA VAL A 92 -2.89 18.71 3.70
C VAL A 92 -4.42 18.76 3.80
N SER A 93 -5.09 18.42 2.71
CA SER A 93 -6.53 18.13 2.67
C SER A 93 -6.79 16.64 2.76
N ARG A 94 -7.85 16.32 3.51
CA ARG A 94 -8.46 14.99 3.55
C ARG A 94 -9.25 14.73 2.26
#